data_AF-A0A8K1FE17-F1
#
_entry.id   AF-A0A8K1FE17-F1
#
_cell.length_a   1.000
_cell.length_b   1.000
_cell.length_c   1.000
_cell.angle_alpha   90.00
_cell.angle_beta   90.00
_cell.angle_gamma   90.00
#
_symmetry.space_group_name_H-M   'P 1'
#
loop_
_entity.id
_entity.type
_entity.pdbx_description
1 polymer ?
#
loop_
_entity_poly.entity_id
_entity_poly.type
_entity_poly.pdbx_seq_one_letter_code
_entity_poly.pdbx_strand_id
1 'polypeptide(L)'
;MVLPFASTKSKTLLVAFLAVSMAHQAAAAPLETNPVTPLGPVAPLDHQHPVFGGRPASDMVQAVVKADTTVSRAQLLAITNTTRRLEVSNSDVRNMEAHFQQSMEVNVETMQKKYASGEFKPSPWPSSYWPTYQDSINMKWSRSDASAAEKYAKAFGLDTQGFMDKISATTGVDSQASASRKCSSDSECSKFNDESRCGKRDGANTGYCIPTWYGLCHAWAPAAILEPEPKCSVVKNGVTFKVFDIKALLTQLYDGAGVNVVFTGARFDDADSVRDEYGRYTDAKQRDLGPGFFHIAVTNIMCRFGRSFVVDVASGAQVWNQPVRSYSINELTFMTPEGRP
;
A
#
# COMPACT_ATOMS: atom_id res chain seq x y z
N MET A 1 -77.06 -41.84 -38.94
CA MET A 1 -78.22 -41.68 -38.06
C MET A 1 -77.68 -41.39 -36.66
N VAL A 2 -77.95 -40.18 -36.14
CA VAL A 2 -77.84 -39.76 -34.72
C VAL A 2 -76.42 -39.62 -34.10
N LEU A 3 -76.02 -38.36 -33.85
CA LEU A 3 -75.18 -37.86 -32.73
C LEU A 3 -76.08 -37.63 -31.48
N PRO A 4 -75.63 -37.30 -30.21
CA PRO A 4 -74.29 -36.98 -29.66
C PRO A 4 -74.01 -37.39 -28.15
N PHE A 5 -72.88 -36.88 -27.58
CA PHE A 5 -72.48 -36.65 -26.16
C PHE A 5 -72.05 -37.87 -25.28
N ALA A 6 -71.05 -37.84 -24.38
CA ALA A 6 -70.49 -36.73 -23.59
C ALA A 6 -69.03 -36.98 -23.09
N SER A 7 -68.29 -35.87 -22.96
CA SER A 7 -67.37 -35.45 -21.87
C SER A 7 -66.59 -36.50 -21.04
N THR A 8 -65.27 -36.39 -21.04
CA THR A 8 -64.48 -36.19 -19.79
C THR A 8 -63.09 -35.63 -20.10
N LYS A 9 -62.79 -34.46 -19.56
CA LYS A 9 -61.48 -33.79 -19.63
C LYS A 9 -60.53 -34.45 -18.63
N SER A 10 -59.46 -35.08 -19.11
CA SER A 10 -58.30 -35.41 -18.27
C SER A 10 -57.35 -34.20 -18.27
N LYS A 11 -57.11 -33.64 -17.08
CA LYS A 11 -56.13 -32.56 -16.87
C LYS A 11 -54.75 -33.20 -16.72
N THR A 12 -53.93 -33.16 -17.76
CA THR A 12 -52.50 -33.43 -17.65
C THR A 12 -51.84 -32.20 -17.03
N LEU A 13 -51.41 -32.32 -15.78
CA LEU A 13 -50.67 -31.29 -15.06
C LEU A 13 -49.24 -31.27 -15.61
N LEU A 14 -48.95 -30.34 -16.53
CA LEU A 14 -47.58 -30.06 -16.95
C LEU A 14 -46.93 -29.22 -15.84
N VAL A 15 -46.16 -29.86 -14.96
CA VAL A 15 -45.29 -29.14 -14.01
C VAL A 15 -44.11 -28.59 -14.81
N ALA A 16 -44.24 -27.34 -15.25
CA ALA A 16 -43.11 -26.58 -15.76
C ALA A 16 -42.18 -26.28 -14.57
N PHE A 17 -41.09 -27.04 -14.44
CA PHE A 17 -39.94 -26.62 -13.64
C PHE A 17 -39.32 -25.40 -14.32
N LEU A 18 -39.77 -24.21 -13.92
CA LEU A 18 -38.99 -22.98 -14.08
C LEU A 18 -37.78 -23.12 -13.17
N ALA A 19 -36.69 -23.68 -13.71
CA ALA A 19 -35.38 -23.51 -13.13
C ALA A 19 -35.05 -22.01 -13.26
N VAL A 20 -35.41 -21.24 -12.23
CA VAL A 20 -34.88 -19.89 -12.05
C VAL A 20 -33.39 -20.07 -11.81
N SER A 21 -32.59 -19.92 -12.86
CA SER A 21 -31.16 -19.74 -12.73
C SER A 21 -30.95 -18.47 -11.91
N MET A 22 -30.73 -18.63 -10.60
CA MET A 22 -30.24 -17.55 -9.75
C MET A 22 -28.82 -17.23 -10.20
N ALA A 23 -28.71 -16.40 -11.24
CA ALA A 23 -27.45 -15.83 -11.67
C ALA A 23 -26.89 -15.05 -10.48
N HIS A 24 -25.85 -15.61 -9.84
CA HIS A 24 -25.04 -14.88 -8.89
C HIS A 24 -24.28 -13.84 -9.73
N GLN A 25 -24.87 -12.65 -9.87
CA GLN A 25 -24.20 -11.57 -10.57
C GLN A 25 -23.04 -11.10 -9.70
N ALA A 26 -21.83 -11.21 -10.22
CA ALA A 26 -20.65 -10.64 -9.58
C ALA A 26 -20.85 -9.11 -9.44
N ALA A 27 -21.12 -8.67 -8.22
CA ALA A 27 -21.24 -7.25 -7.90
C ALA A 27 -19.84 -6.70 -7.56
N ALA A 28 -19.12 -6.22 -8.57
CA ALA A 28 -17.96 -5.35 -8.36
C ALA A 28 -18.44 -3.95 -7.97
N ALA A 29 -17.81 -3.30 -7.00
CA ALA A 29 -18.09 -1.90 -6.67
C ALA A 29 -17.50 -0.98 -7.75
N PRO A 30 -18.16 0.14 -8.11
CA PRO A 30 -17.62 1.06 -9.11
C PRO A 30 -16.48 1.91 -8.50
N LEU A 31 -15.55 2.41 -9.33
CA LEU A 31 -14.37 3.14 -8.86
C LEU A 31 -14.70 4.33 -7.97
N GLU A 32 -15.82 5.04 -8.20
CA GLU A 32 -16.24 6.19 -7.38
C GLU A 32 -16.50 5.85 -5.90
N THR A 33 -16.72 4.58 -5.59
CA THR A 33 -17.01 4.08 -4.23
C THR A 33 -15.78 3.53 -3.51
N ASN A 34 -14.63 3.40 -4.20
CA ASN A 34 -13.38 3.06 -3.54
C ASN A 34 -13.11 4.07 -2.41
N PRO A 35 -12.74 3.60 -1.19
CA PRO A 35 -12.25 4.46 -0.13
C PRO A 35 -11.10 5.34 -0.59
N VAL A 36 -11.10 6.59 -0.11
CA VAL A 36 -10.04 7.56 -0.41
C VAL A 36 -9.65 8.31 0.85
N THR A 37 -8.36 8.60 1.03
CA THR A 37 -7.93 9.57 2.05
C THR A 37 -7.89 10.97 1.45
N PRO A 38 -8.67 11.95 1.96
CA PRO A 38 -8.82 13.28 1.36
C PRO A 38 -7.64 14.21 1.68
N LEU A 39 -6.42 13.81 1.31
CA LEU A 39 -5.19 14.59 1.50
C LEU A 39 -5.04 15.74 0.48
N GLY A 40 -5.89 15.77 -0.54
CA GLY A 40 -5.77 16.69 -1.68
C GLY A 40 -4.93 16.11 -2.82
N PRO A 41 -4.62 16.91 -3.86
CA PRO A 41 -3.86 16.45 -5.02
C PRO A 41 -2.41 16.07 -4.71
N VAL A 42 -1.83 16.70 -3.69
CA VAL A 42 -0.46 16.49 -3.22
C VAL A 42 -0.44 16.66 -1.71
N ALA A 43 0.30 15.79 -1.01
CA ALA A 43 0.51 15.88 0.42
C ALA A 43 1.98 15.60 0.81
N PRO A 44 2.49 16.23 1.87
CA PRO A 44 3.84 15.95 2.36
C PRO A 44 3.90 14.55 3.00
N LEU A 45 4.99 13.83 2.74
CA LEU A 45 5.38 12.66 3.51
C LEU A 45 5.98 13.11 4.84
N ASP A 46 5.19 12.98 5.89
CA ASP A 46 5.58 13.20 7.28
C ASP A 46 5.09 12.03 8.17
N HIS A 47 5.30 12.14 9.48
CA HIS A 47 4.91 11.10 10.44
C HIS A 47 3.38 11.03 10.69
N GLN A 48 2.61 11.96 10.11
CA GLN A 48 1.15 11.96 10.12
C GLN A 48 0.57 11.38 8.82
N HIS A 49 1.41 11.12 7.82
CA HIS A 49 0.96 10.60 6.54
C HIS A 49 0.50 9.12 6.68
N PRO A 50 -0.59 8.70 5.99
CA PRO A 50 -1.09 7.33 6.07
C PRO A 50 -0.07 6.25 5.68
N VAL A 51 0.90 6.58 4.84
CA VAL A 51 1.95 5.61 4.45
C VAL A 51 3.09 5.50 5.46
N PHE A 52 3.06 6.24 6.57
CA PHE A 52 4.15 6.22 7.55
C PHE A 52 4.37 4.80 8.09
N GLY A 53 5.61 4.31 7.96
CA GLY A 53 6.04 2.95 8.32
C GLY A 53 6.21 2.74 9.82
N GLY A 54 5.26 3.23 10.62
CA GLY A 54 5.31 3.18 12.06
C GLY A 54 3.94 3.42 12.70
N ARG A 55 3.97 3.75 14.00
CA ARG A 55 2.75 4.07 14.74
C ARG A 55 2.06 5.28 14.11
N PRO A 56 0.78 5.19 13.73
CA PRO A 56 0.06 6.34 13.19
C PRO A 56 -0.10 7.42 14.26
N ALA A 57 -0.01 8.69 13.83
CA ALA A 57 -0.37 9.82 14.66
C ALA A 57 -1.87 9.80 15.00
N SER A 58 -2.25 10.27 16.19
CA SER A 58 -3.65 10.25 16.65
C SER A 58 -4.59 11.16 15.85
N ASP A 59 -4.04 12.14 15.13
CA ASP A 59 -4.73 13.15 14.34
C ASP A 59 -4.59 12.93 12.83
N MET A 60 -4.19 11.73 12.40
CA MET A 60 -4.11 11.35 10.99
C MET A 60 -5.44 11.58 10.27
N VAL A 61 -5.36 12.10 9.04
CA VAL A 61 -6.53 12.29 8.15
C VAL A 61 -7.20 10.94 7.89
N GLN A 62 -8.49 10.86 8.22
CA GLN A 62 -9.27 9.64 8.13
C GLN A 62 -9.78 9.40 6.70
N ALA A 63 -9.84 8.13 6.31
CA ALA A 63 -10.39 7.71 5.03
C ALA A 63 -11.91 7.99 4.94
N VAL A 64 -12.35 8.37 3.75
CA VAL A 64 -13.76 8.54 3.41
C VAL A 64 -14.24 7.31 2.67
N VAL A 65 -15.12 6.54 3.31
CA VAL A 65 -15.83 5.42 2.68
C VAL A 65 -17.19 5.92 2.18
N LYS A 66 -17.45 5.79 0.89
CA LYS A 66 -18.77 6.10 0.33
C LYS A 66 -19.66 4.87 0.39
N ALA A 67 -20.94 5.08 0.65
CA ALA A 67 -21.92 4.00 0.63
C ALA A 67 -21.99 3.39 -0.77
N ASP A 68 -21.73 2.08 -0.86
CA ASP A 68 -21.93 1.34 -2.10
C ASP A 68 -23.43 1.09 -2.31
N THR A 69 -24.08 2.01 -3.02
CA THR A 69 -25.50 1.89 -3.41
C THR A 69 -25.76 0.69 -4.33
N THR A 70 -24.72 -0.01 -4.79
CA THR A 70 -24.86 -1.24 -5.59
C THR A 70 -25.04 -2.48 -4.72
N VAL A 71 -24.73 -2.43 -3.42
CA VAL A 71 -24.97 -3.55 -2.48
C VAL A 71 -26.47 -3.82 -2.33
N SER A 72 -27.29 -2.76 -2.17
CA SER A 72 -28.75 -2.91 -2.09
C SER A 72 -29.38 -3.30 -3.44
N ARG A 73 -28.79 -2.88 -4.56
CA ARG A 73 -29.24 -3.27 -5.92
C ARG A 73 -28.86 -4.70 -6.30
N ALA A 74 -27.68 -5.15 -5.90
CA ALA A 74 -27.21 -6.53 -6.10
C ALA A 74 -28.08 -7.52 -5.30
N GLN A 75 -28.49 -7.14 -4.09
CA GLN A 75 -29.45 -7.91 -3.27
C GLN A 75 -30.86 -7.97 -3.88
N LEU A 76 -31.24 -7.00 -4.72
CA LEU A 76 -32.60 -6.91 -5.27
C LEU A 76 -32.83 -7.72 -6.56
N LEU A 77 -31.83 -8.43 -7.11
CA LEU A 77 -31.94 -9.24 -8.34
C LEU A 77 -32.57 -8.52 -9.56
N ALA A 78 -32.75 -7.21 -9.48
CA ALA A 78 -33.49 -6.44 -10.46
C ALA A 78 -32.55 -6.07 -11.60
N ILE A 79 -32.56 -6.89 -12.64
CA ILE A 79 -31.98 -6.61 -13.96
C ILE A 79 -32.59 -5.28 -14.43
N THR A 80 -31.89 -4.19 -14.16
CA THR A 80 -32.15 -2.91 -14.79
C THR A 80 -31.15 -2.78 -15.93
N ASN A 81 -31.66 -2.65 -17.15
CA ASN A 81 -30.95 -2.50 -18.42
C ASN A 81 -30.19 -1.16 -18.53
N THR A 82 -29.66 -0.66 -17.42
CA THR A 82 -28.81 0.52 -17.39
C THR A 82 -27.38 0.09 -17.64
N THR A 83 -26.79 0.58 -18.74
CA THR A 83 -25.34 0.52 -18.99
C THR A 83 -24.59 1.03 -17.76
N ARG A 84 -24.05 0.09 -16.97
CA ARG A 84 -23.26 0.36 -15.78
C ARG A 84 -21.82 0.64 -16.23
N ARG A 85 -21.34 1.86 -15.99
CA ARG A 85 -19.93 2.21 -16.15
C ARG A 85 -19.22 2.02 -14.82
N LEU A 86 -18.34 1.03 -14.74
CA LEU A 86 -17.56 0.73 -13.53
C LEU A 86 -16.32 1.64 -13.42
N GLU A 87 -15.91 2.19 -14.56
CA GLU A 87 -14.70 2.97 -14.80
C GLU A 87 -14.87 4.48 -14.57
N VAL A 88 -15.97 4.93 -13.97
CA VAL A 88 -16.19 6.35 -13.68
C VAL A 88 -15.14 6.86 -12.68
N SER A 89 -14.48 7.96 -13.03
CA SER A 89 -13.32 8.49 -12.29
C SER A 89 -13.66 8.92 -10.85
N ASN A 90 -12.84 8.47 -9.89
CA ASN A 90 -12.88 8.91 -8.48
C ASN A 90 -11.87 10.05 -8.24
N SER A 91 -11.72 10.51 -7.00
CA SER A 91 -10.72 11.56 -6.68
C SER A 91 -9.29 11.11 -6.98
N ASP A 92 -8.97 9.83 -6.78
CA ASP A 92 -7.62 9.30 -6.99
C ASP A 92 -7.24 9.31 -8.47
N VAL A 93 -8.15 8.89 -9.36
CA VAL A 93 -7.96 9.02 -10.82
C VAL A 93 -7.74 10.48 -11.20
N ARG A 94 -8.55 11.41 -10.69
CA ARG A 94 -8.38 12.85 -10.99
C ARG A 94 -7.04 13.39 -10.48
N ASN A 95 -6.60 12.99 -9.29
CA ASN A 95 -5.32 13.40 -8.73
C ASN A 95 -4.16 12.91 -9.60
N MET A 96 -4.22 11.65 -10.07
CA MET A 96 -3.24 11.12 -11.01
C MET A 96 -3.27 11.86 -12.35
N GLU A 97 -4.45 12.11 -12.94
CA GLU A 97 -4.57 12.82 -14.22
C GLU A 97 -4.04 14.26 -14.12
N ALA A 98 -4.30 14.93 -13.00
CA ALA A 98 -3.75 16.25 -12.71
C ALA A 98 -2.22 16.20 -12.54
N HIS A 99 -1.67 15.16 -11.91
CA HIS A 99 -0.22 15.01 -11.78
C HIS A 99 0.47 14.78 -13.13
N PHE A 100 -0.04 13.84 -13.93
CA PHE A 100 0.55 13.48 -15.22
C PHE A 100 0.17 14.43 -16.35
N GLN A 101 -0.76 15.37 -16.11
CA GLN A 101 -1.32 16.30 -17.10
C GLN A 101 -1.88 15.56 -18.33
N GLN A 102 -2.41 14.35 -18.11
CA GLN A 102 -2.94 13.45 -19.14
C GLN A 102 -4.03 12.57 -18.55
N SER A 103 -5.09 12.33 -19.32
CA SER A 103 -6.12 11.35 -18.93
C SER A 103 -5.56 9.94 -18.84
N MET A 104 -6.06 9.15 -17.89
CA MET A 104 -5.70 7.74 -17.77
C MET A 104 -6.29 6.95 -18.95
N GLU A 105 -5.52 6.01 -19.49
CA GLU A 105 -6.07 4.95 -20.34
C GLU A 105 -6.95 4.06 -19.44
N VAL A 106 -8.13 3.68 -19.91
CA VAL A 106 -9.08 2.83 -19.17
C VAL A 106 -9.62 1.69 -20.04
N ASN A 107 -9.32 1.69 -21.35
CA ASN A 107 -9.68 0.62 -22.25
C ASN A 107 -8.69 -0.55 -22.11
N VAL A 108 -9.20 -1.67 -21.59
CA VAL A 108 -8.40 -2.87 -21.31
C VAL A 108 -7.72 -3.45 -22.55
N GLU A 109 -8.35 -3.37 -23.72
CA GLU A 109 -7.73 -3.83 -24.96
C GLU A 109 -6.56 -2.94 -25.38
N THR A 110 -6.69 -1.62 -25.23
CA THR A 110 -5.59 -0.69 -25.51
C THR A 110 -4.44 -0.93 -24.53
N MET A 111 -4.74 -1.12 -23.26
CA MET A 111 -3.75 -1.49 -22.25
C MET A 111 -2.99 -2.75 -22.65
N GLN A 112 -3.70 -3.83 -23.00
CA GLN A 112 -3.07 -5.08 -23.41
C GLN A 112 -2.28 -4.96 -24.71
N LYS A 113 -2.76 -4.20 -25.70
CA LYS A 113 -2.13 -4.11 -27.02
C LYS A 113 -0.91 -3.18 -27.02
N LYS A 114 -0.93 -2.10 -26.23
CA LYS A 114 0.10 -1.04 -26.27
C LYS A 114 0.94 -0.93 -25.00
N TYR A 115 0.40 -1.34 -23.86
CA TYR A 115 0.96 -1.07 -22.53
C TYR A 115 1.02 -2.35 -21.68
N ALA A 116 1.20 -3.52 -22.32
CA ALA A 116 1.20 -4.82 -21.64
C ALA A 116 2.32 -5.00 -20.62
N SER A 117 3.42 -4.26 -20.77
CA SER A 117 4.54 -4.32 -19.83
C SER A 117 5.28 -2.99 -19.77
N GLY A 118 5.89 -2.72 -18.62
CA GLY A 118 6.68 -1.53 -18.36
C GLY A 118 7.71 -1.79 -17.26
N GLU A 119 8.90 -1.24 -17.42
CA GLU A 119 9.98 -1.30 -16.45
C GLU A 119 10.50 0.12 -16.22
N PHE A 120 10.63 0.53 -14.96
CA PHE A 120 11.25 1.80 -14.63
C PHE A 120 12.78 1.67 -14.72
N LYS A 121 13.41 2.61 -15.45
CA LYS A 121 14.85 2.63 -15.67
C LYS A 121 15.45 3.98 -15.26
N PRO A 122 16.50 4.00 -14.42
CA PRO A 122 17.12 2.85 -13.76
C PRO A 122 16.18 2.20 -12.72
N SER A 123 16.41 0.92 -12.40
CA SER A 123 15.64 0.24 -11.34
C SER A 123 15.81 0.99 -10.02
N PRO A 124 14.74 1.12 -9.20
CA PRO A 124 14.88 1.64 -7.86
C PRO A 124 15.88 0.81 -7.06
N TRP A 125 16.74 1.47 -6.28
CA TRP A 125 17.84 0.78 -5.61
C TRP A 125 17.41 0.06 -4.31
N PRO A 126 17.91 -1.16 -4.06
CA PRO A 126 17.58 -1.91 -2.85
C PRO A 126 18.28 -1.31 -1.62
N SER A 127 17.62 -1.36 -0.47
CA SER A 127 18.17 -0.95 0.82
C SER A 127 17.45 -1.63 1.99
N SER A 128 17.93 -1.36 3.21
CA SER A 128 17.16 -1.56 4.42
C SER A 128 16.09 -0.48 4.56
N TYR A 129 15.02 -0.79 5.29
CA TYR A 129 14.07 0.18 5.81
C TYR A 129 14.55 0.84 7.12
N TRP A 130 15.78 0.57 7.57
CA TRP A 130 16.40 1.17 8.77
C TRP A 130 15.52 1.09 10.01
N PRO A 131 15.41 -0.12 10.60
CA PRO A 131 14.36 -0.40 11.57
C PRO A 131 14.53 0.43 12.84
N THR A 132 13.43 0.95 13.36
CA THR A 132 13.40 1.76 14.59
C THR A 132 13.97 0.98 15.78
N TYR A 133 13.65 -0.32 15.91
CA TYR A 133 14.15 -1.15 17.00
C TYR A 133 15.68 -1.40 16.97
N GLN A 134 16.33 -1.18 15.81
CA GLN A 134 17.79 -1.25 15.64
C GLN A 134 18.46 0.14 15.74
N ASP A 135 17.72 1.13 16.21
CA ASP A 135 18.15 2.52 16.33
C ASP A 135 18.34 3.24 14.97
N SER A 136 17.53 2.90 13.96
CA SER A 136 17.54 3.57 12.65
C SER A 136 18.94 3.54 12.02
N ILE A 137 19.42 4.66 11.47
CA ILE A 137 20.74 4.77 10.85
C ILE A 137 21.91 4.84 11.85
N ASN A 138 21.64 4.78 13.17
CA ASN A 138 22.66 4.52 14.18
C ASN A 138 23.08 3.04 14.19
N MET A 139 22.31 2.14 13.55
CA MET A 139 22.67 0.73 13.43
C MET A 139 24.03 0.58 12.74
N LYS A 140 24.96 -0.13 13.39
CA LYS A 140 26.20 -0.60 12.78
C LYS A 140 25.93 -1.81 11.89
N TRP A 141 25.53 -1.54 10.64
CA TRP A 141 25.28 -2.58 9.64
C TRP A 141 26.53 -3.41 9.29
N SER A 142 27.72 -2.86 9.52
CA SER A 142 29.00 -3.58 9.47
C SER A 142 29.62 -3.57 10.86
N ARG A 143 29.81 -4.75 11.46
CA ARG A 143 30.25 -4.90 12.87
C ARG A 143 31.57 -4.21 13.20
N SER A 144 32.47 -4.08 12.24
CA SER A 144 33.79 -3.48 12.41
C SER A 144 33.84 -2.00 12.01
N ASP A 145 32.71 -1.41 11.65
CA ASP A 145 32.64 -0.05 11.09
C ASP A 145 31.72 0.83 11.94
N ALA A 146 31.93 2.14 11.85
CA ALA A 146 31.03 3.12 12.44
C ALA A 146 29.67 3.11 11.73
N SER A 147 28.61 3.53 12.42
CA SER A 147 27.28 3.66 11.79
C SER A 147 27.25 4.81 10.78
N ALA A 148 26.25 4.85 9.91
CA ALA A 148 26.12 5.92 8.92
C ALA A 148 25.98 7.29 9.60
N ALA A 149 25.21 7.37 10.69
CA ALA A 149 25.06 8.58 11.50
C ALA A 149 26.39 9.01 12.15
N GLU A 150 27.13 8.08 12.76
CA GLU A 150 28.42 8.35 13.38
C GLU A 150 29.44 8.87 12.35
N LYS A 151 29.48 8.24 11.17
CA LYS A 151 30.33 8.67 10.05
C LYS A 151 29.98 10.07 9.59
N TYR A 152 28.70 10.37 9.43
CA TYR A 152 28.25 11.70 9.03
C TYR A 152 28.68 12.75 10.05
N ALA A 153 28.42 12.51 11.33
CA ALA A 153 28.81 13.45 12.38
C ALA A 153 30.33 13.72 12.38
N LYS A 154 31.15 12.67 12.31
CA LYS A 154 32.61 12.79 12.23
C LYS A 154 33.09 13.56 10.99
N ALA A 155 32.56 13.22 9.82
CA ALA A 155 32.99 13.83 8.56
C ALA A 155 32.67 15.32 8.49
N PHE A 156 31.60 15.77 9.14
CA PHE A 156 31.13 17.16 9.12
C PHE A 156 31.45 17.93 10.41
N GLY A 157 32.29 17.38 11.30
CA GLY A 157 32.74 18.05 12.52
C GLY A 157 31.61 18.33 13.53
N LEU A 158 30.59 17.47 13.57
CA LEU A 158 29.48 17.54 14.51
C LEU A 158 29.80 16.78 15.80
N ASP A 159 29.12 17.14 16.88
CA ASP A 159 29.09 16.30 18.08
C ASP A 159 28.46 14.95 17.74
N THR A 160 29.27 13.90 17.79
CA THR A 160 28.87 12.55 17.37
C THR A 160 27.78 11.99 18.26
N GLN A 161 27.90 12.17 19.58
CA GLN A 161 26.92 11.64 20.52
C GLN A 161 25.59 12.39 20.36
N GLY A 162 25.61 13.72 20.39
CA GLY A 162 24.42 14.54 20.23
C GLY A 162 23.73 14.36 18.87
N PHE A 163 24.48 14.08 17.80
CA PHE A 163 23.89 13.75 16.49
C PHE A 163 23.14 12.41 16.53
N MET A 164 23.80 11.36 17.05
CA MET A 164 23.19 10.03 17.17
C MET A 164 21.99 10.02 18.14
N ASP A 165 22.05 10.81 19.22
CA ASP A 165 20.93 11.00 20.15
C ASP A 165 19.71 11.59 19.45
N LYS A 166 19.91 12.59 18.58
CA LYS A 166 18.82 13.18 17.79
C LYS A 166 18.22 12.18 16.80
N ILE A 167 19.03 11.37 16.13
CA ILE A 167 18.54 10.30 15.25
C ILE A 167 17.70 9.29 16.04
N SER A 168 18.18 8.86 17.20
CA SER A 168 17.46 7.93 18.08
C SER A 168 16.11 8.52 18.51
N ALA A 169 16.10 9.79 18.92
CA ALA A 169 14.90 10.48 19.38
C ALA A 169 13.85 10.71 18.28
N THR A 170 14.25 10.78 17.00
CA THR A 170 13.33 11.04 15.89
C THR A 170 12.86 9.77 15.18
N THR A 171 13.76 8.82 14.94
CA THR A 171 13.49 7.64 14.10
C THR A 171 13.98 6.31 14.68
N GLY A 172 14.78 6.36 15.76
CA GLY A 172 15.37 5.19 16.41
C GLY A 172 14.70 4.83 17.73
N VAL A 173 15.47 4.25 18.64
CA VAL A 173 14.94 3.62 19.86
C VAL A 173 14.28 4.63 20.79
N ASP A 174 14.88 5.80 20.99
CA ASP A 174 14.36 6.81 21.94
C ASP A 174 13.07 7.49 21.44
N SER A 175 12.77 7.43 20.14
CA SER A 175 11.48 7.90 19.59
C SER A 175 10.28 7.17 20.20
N GLN A 176 10.50 5.97 20.76
CA GLN A 176 9.46 5.13 21.34
C GLN A 176 9.35 5.30 22.86
N ALA A 177 10.13 6.19 23.47
CA ALA A 177 10.28 6.29 24.92
C ALA A 177 8.98 6.62 25.68
N SER A 178 8.07 7.39 25.08
CA SER A 178 6.80 7.79 25.66
C SER A 178 5.67 6.78 25.41
N ALA A 179 5.80 5.97 24.36
CA ALA A 179 4.75 5.15 23.80
C ALA A 179 4.89 3.65 24.12
N SER A 180 6.13 3.20 24.35
CA SER A 180 6.46 1.78 24.46
C SER A 180 6.87 1.36 25.87
N ARG A 181 6.63 0.08 26.18
CA ARG A 181 7.06 -0.51 27.45
C ARG A 181 8.58 -0.64 27.49
N LYS A 182 9.20 -0.18 28.58
CA LYS A 182 10.63 -0.45 28.85
C LYS A 182 10.92 -1.95 28.93
N CYS A 183 12.09 -2.38 28.46
CA CYS A 183 12.51 -3.77 28.49
C CYS A 183 14.03 -3.91 28.72
N SER A 184 14.46 -5.10 29.14
CA SER A 184 15.87 -5.49 29.17
C SER A 184 16.16 -6.73 28.32
N SER A 185 15.14 -7.38 27.78
CA SER A 185 15.26 -8.60 26.96
C SER A 185 14.05 -8.80 26.04
N ASP A 186 14.22 -9.54 24.95
CA ASP A 186 13.14 -9.84 23.98
C ASP A 186 11.96 -10.58 24.64
N SER A 187 12.23 -11.40 25.67
CA SER A 187 11.19 -12.13 26.42
C SER A 187 10.20 -11.20 27.15
N GLU A 188 10.58 -9.96 27.46
CA GLU A 188 9.65 -9.01 28.08
C GLU A 188 8.65 -8.42 27.07
N CYS A 189 8.95 -8.55 25.77
CA CYS A 189 8.16 -8.01 24.65
C CYS A 189 7.27 -9.06 23.97
N SER A 190 7.56 -10.36 24.13
CA SER A 190 6.80 -11.45 23.49
C SER A 190 5.31 -11.51 23.88
N LYS A 191 4.91 -10.84 24.97
CA LYS A 191 3.53 -10.77 25.45
C LYS A 191 2.59 -9.89 24.62
N PHE A 192 3.12 -9.04 23.73
CA PHE A 192 2.34 -8.06 22.99
C PHE A 192 1.74 -8.61 21.69
N ASN A 193 2.11 -9.83 21.26
CA ASN A 193 1.61 -10.48 20.03
C ASN A 193 1.69 -9.60 18.76
N ASP A 194 2.64 -8.66 18.71
CA ASP A 194 2.82 -7.67 17.64
C ASP A 194 4.25 -7.72 17.05
N GLU A 195 4.96 -8.82 17.29
CA GLU A 195 6.34 -9.05 16.85
C GLU A 195 7.34 -8.02 17.39
N SER A 196 7.02 -7.38 18.54
CA SER A 196 7.93 -6.49 19.24
C SER A 196 9.20 -7.17 19.73
N ARG A 197 10.33 -6.49 19.55
CA ARG A 197 11.62 -6.84 20.16
C ARG A 197 12.10 -5.75 21.11
N CYS A 198 13.03 -6.11 22.00
CA CYS A 198 13.63 -5.14 22.90
C CYS A 198 14.69 -4.32 22.16
N GLY A 199 14.28 -3.20 21.57
CA GLY A 199 15.17 -2.27 20.88
C GLY A 199 16.02 -1.50 21.89
N LYS A 200 17.34 -1.61 21.75
CA LYS A 200 18.33 -0.97 22.64
C LYS A 200 19.34 -0.21 21.82
N ARG A 201 19.76 0.94 22.32
CA ARG A 201 20.89 1.69 21.77
C ARG A 201 22.19 0.94 22.02
N ASP A 202 23.19 1.17 21.16
CA ASP A 202 24.51 0.58 21.33
C ASP A 202 25.08 0.93 22.71
N GLY A 203 25.54 -0.09 23.45
CA GLY A 203 26.03 0.05 24.83
C GLY A 203 24.95 0.18 25.93
N ALA A 204 23.66 0.26 25.59
CA ALA A 204 22.59 0.33 26.58
C ALA A 204 22.14 -1.07 27.06
N ASN A 205 21.88 -1.19 28.37
CA ASN A 205 21.37 -2.44 28.97
C ASN A 205 19.84 -2.57 28.87
N THR A 206 19.14 -1.44 28.80
CA THR A 206 17.69 -1.35 28.72
C THR A 206 17.26 -0.57 27.49
N GLY A 207 16.00 -0.75 27.09
CA GLY A 207 15.42 -0.10 25.94
C GLY A 207 13.90 -0.20 25.98
N TYR A 208 13.27 -0.34 24.81
CA TYR A 208 11.82 -0.37 24.67
C TYR A 208 11.35 -1.54 23.79
N CYS A 209 10.16 -2.07 24.08
CA CYS A 209 9.50 -3.03 23.19
C CYS A 209 8.97 -2.29 21.97
N ILE A 210 9.58 -2.56 20.81
CA ILE A 210 9.32 -1.86 19.56
C ILE A 210 8.92 -2.90 18.51
N PRO A 211 7.76 -2.76 17.84
CA PRO A 211 7.37 -3.59 16.72
C PRO A 211 8.45 -3.60 15.65
N THR A 212 8.85 -4.79 15.21
CA THR A 212 10.01 -4.92 14.31
C THR A 212 9.76 -4.33 12.93
N TRP A 213 8.50 -4.15 12.52
CA TRP A 213 8.15 -3.53 11.24
C TRP A 213 8.32 -2.01 11.20
N TYR A 214 8.46 -1.35 12.35
CA TYR A 214 8.65 0.11 12.40
C TYR A 214 9.98 0.50 11.75
N GLY A 215 9.93 1.46 10.83
CA GLY A 215 11.11 2.09 10.26
C GLY A 215 10.78 3.05 9.12
N LEU A 216 11.75 3.25 8.24
CA LEU A 216 11.81 4.28 7.22
C LEU A 216 11.52 3.75 5.82
N CYS A 217 10.64 2.75 5.67
CA CYS A 217 10.27 2.23 4.36
C CYS A 217 9.59 3.32 3.49
N HIS A 218 8.78 4.19 4.09
CA HIS A 218 8.12 5.32 3.44
C HIS A 218 9.10 6.37 2.91
N ALA A 219 10.30 6.45 3.49
CA ALA A 219 11.35 7.38 3.07
C ALA A 219 12.35 6.72 2.11
N TRP A 220 12.71 5.45 2.33
CA TRP A 220 13.57 4.71 1.43
C TRP A 220 12.94 4.53 0.05
N ALA A 221 11.67 4.13 -0.02
CA ALA A 221 11.02 3.83 -1.30
C ALA A 221 11.03 5.02 -2.29
N PRO A 222 10.66 6.26 -1.92
CA PRO A 222 10.80 7.40 -2.83
C PRO A 222 12.27 7.77 -3.09
N ALA A 223 13.17 7.69 -2.10
CA ALA A 223 14.59 7.93 -2.32
C ALA A 223 15.18 6.95 -3.36
N ALA A 224 14.73 5.68 -3.34
CA ALA A 224 15.10 4.65 -4.29
C ALA A 224 14.72 4.98 -5.73
N ILE A 225 13.61 5.70 -5.91
CA ILE A 225 13.08 6.09 -7.22
C ILE A 225 13.73 7.39 -7.72
N LEU A 226 13.87 8.37 -6.83
CA LEU A 226 14.22 9.75 -7.18
C LEU A 226 15.72 10.01 -7.19
N GLU A 227 16.49 9.28 -6.37
CA GLU A 227 17.94 9.45 -6.30
C GLU A 227 18.68 8.41 -7.15
N PRO A 228 19.75 8.81 -7.85
CA PRO A 228 20.63 7.85 -8.49
C PRO A 228 21.30 6.95 -7.44
N GLU A 229 21.36 5.64 -7.73
CA GLU A 229 21.97 4.68 -6.81
C GLU A 229 23.45 5.03 -6.55
N PRO A 230 23.88 5.16 -5.28
CA PRO A 230 25.29 5.27 -4.95
C PRO A 230 26.06 4.02 -5.40
N LYS A 231 27.12 4.18 -6.19
CA LYS A 231 27.84 3.05 -6.82
C LYS A 231 29.18 2.70 -6.18
N CYS A 232 29.82 3.65 -5.53
CA CYS A 232 31.15 3.48 -4.95
C CYS A 232 31.25 4.16 -3.59
N SER A 233 32.22 3.72 -2.79
CA SER A 233 32.56 4.39 -1.55
C SER A 233 33.15 5.78 -1.83
N VAL A 234 32.88 6.73 -0.95
CA VAL A 234 33.43 8.09 -1.01
C VAL A 234 34.15 8.42 0.28
N VAL A 235 35.22 9.21 0.18
CA VAL A 235 35.95 9.69 1.35
C VAL A 235 35.67 11.17 1.52
N LYS A 236 35.21 11.57 2.71
CA LYS A 236 35.02 12.98 3.09
C LYS A 236 35.70 13.22 4.42
N ASN A 237 36.63 14.17 4.44
CA ASN A 237 37.36 14.58 5.65
C ASN A 237 37.96 13.38 6.43
N GLY A 238 38.55 12.43 5.71
CA GLY A 238 39.16 11.22 6.29
C GLY A 238 38.18 10.11 6.65
N VAL A 239 36.87 10.31 6.54
CA VAL A 239 35.85 9.30 6.79
C VAL A 239 35.42 8.64 5.48
N THR A 240 35.44 7.30 5.45
CA THR A 240 34.96 6.51 4.29
C THR A 240 33.49 6.15 4.45
N PHE A 241 32.64 6.67 3.57
CA PHE A 241 31.25 6.28 3.41
C PHE A 241 31.16 5.19 2.35
N LYS A 242 30.72 3.99 2.73
CA LYS A 242 30.40 2.92 1.79
C LYS A 242 29.02 3.19 1.18
N VAL A 243 28.71 2.51 0.08
CA VAL A 243 27.41 2.64 -0.63
C VAL A 243 26.22 2.54 0.33
N PHE A 244 26.25 1.59 1.27
CA PHE A 244 25.15 1.38 2.21
C PHE A 244 25.03 2.50 3.26
N ASP A 245 26.13 3.17 3.62
CA ASP A 245 26.10 4.36 4.47
C ASP A 245 25.39 5.52 3.77
N ILE A 246 25.69 5.73 2.48
CA ILE A 246 25.08 6.78 1.67
C ILE A 246 23.57 6.53 1.52
N LYS A 247 23.17 5.27 1.26
CA LYS A 247 21.76 4.88 1.22
C LYS A 247 21.05 5.16 2.54
N ALA A 248 21.69 4.88 3.68
CA ALA A 248 21.15 5.22 5.00
C ALA A 248 20.88 6.73 5.15
N LEU A 249 21.86 7.55 4.81
CA LEU A 249 21.77 9.00 4.93
C LEU A 249 20.72 9.59 3.98
N LEU A 250 20.61 9.09 2.74
CA LEU A 250 19.56 9.49 1.81
C LEU A 250 18.18 9.12 2.35
N THR A 251 18.00 7.92 2.90
CA THR A 251 16.72 7.53 3.52
C THR A 251 16.37 8.46 4.69
N GLN A 252 17.30 8.74 5.58
CA GLN A 252 17.07 9.63 6.72
C GLN A 252 16.72 11.06 6.28
N LEU A 253 17.33 11.54 5.20
CA LEU A 253 17.00 12.84 4.60
C LEU A 253 15.54 12.86 4.11
N TYR A 254 15.12 11.82 3.39
CA TYR A 254 13.78 11.74 2.81
C TYR A 254 12.67 11.65 3.88
N ASP A 255 12.95 11.08 5.06
CA ASP A 255 12.03 11.10 6.21
C ASP A 255 11.78 12.52 6.72
N GLY A 256 12.81 13.38 6.74
CA GLY A 256 12.72 14.75 7.24
C GLY A 256 12.44 15.83 6.19
N ALA A 257 12.41 15.47 4.90
CA ALA A 257 12.37 16.43 3.79
C ALA A 257 10.96 16.94 3.43
N GLY A 258 9.88 16.29 3.91
CA GLY A 258 8.51 16.65 3.53
C GLY A 258 8.25 16.44 2.04
N VAL A 259 8.63 15.26 1.52
CA VAL A 259 8.49 14.95 0.09
C VAL A 259 7.02 14.93 -0.30
N ASN A 260 6.65 15.75 -1.28
CA ASN A 260 5.30 15.85 -1.78
C ASN A 260 4.92 14.62 -2.63
N VAL A 261 3.81 13.96 -2.28
CA VAL A 261 3.30 12.76 -2.96
C VAL A 261 1.86 12.91 -3.42
N VAL A 262 1.53 12.21 -4.51
CA VAL A 262 0.15 11.95 -4.93
C VAL A 262 -0.27 10.63 -4.29
N PHE A 263 -1.13 10.69 -3.29
CA PHE A 263 -1.60 9.52 -2.55
C PHE A 263 -2.93 9.01 -3.10
N THR A 264 -3.09 7.69 -3.13
CA THR A 264 -4.31 6.99 -3.58
C THR A 264 -4.59 5.82 -2.66
N GLY A 265 -5.86 5.53 -2.40
CA GLY A 265 -6.30 4.52 -1.44
C GLY A 265 -6.52 5.07 -0.04
N ALA A 266 -6.60 4.17 0.93
CA ALA A 266 -6.94 4.41 2.32
C ALA A 266 -6.19 3.43 3.25
N ARG A 267 -5.51 3.97 4.26
CA ARG A 267 -4.85 3.14 5.28
C ARG A 267 -5.90 2.36 6.09
N PHE A 268 -5.59 1.08 6.34
CA PHE A 268 -6.37 0.21 7.21
C PHE A 268 -5.59 -0.04 8.52
N ASP A 269 -6.05 0.58 9.60
CA ASP A 269 -5.40 0.53 10.93
C ASP A 269 -6.10 -0.39 11.94
N ASP A 270 -7.16 -1.05 11.51
CA ASP A 270 -7.98 -1.90 12.37
C ASP A 270 -7.50 -3.36 12.34
N ALA A 271 -8.02 -4.17 13.27
CA ALA A 271 -7.85 -5.62 13.19
C ALA A 271 -8.60 -6.16 11.96
N ASP A 272 -8.05 -7.23 11.36
CA ASP A 272 -8.63 -7.86 10.17
C ASP A 272 -10.15 -8.04 10.29
N SER A 273 -10.87 -7.55 9.29
CA SER A 273 -12.31 -7.67 9.24
C SER A 273 -12.74 -9.08 8.84
N VAL A 274 -13.97 -9.46 9.19
CA VAL A 274 -14.55 -10.71 8.70
C VAL A 274 -14.68 -10.68 7.18
N ARG A 275 -14.58 -11.86 6.55
CA ARG A 275 -14.81 -12.01 5.12
C ARG A 275 -16.25 -12.44 4.87
N ASP A 276 -16.84 -11.95 3.78
CA ASP A 276 -18.13 -12.41 3.28
C ASP A 276 -18.03 -13.80 2.63
N GLU A 277 -19.16 -14.33 2.17
CA GLU A 277 -19.24 -15.66 1.52
C GLU A 277 -18.41 -15.78 0.23
N TYR A 278 -18.00 -14.65 -0.36
CA TYR A 278 -17.16 -14.58 -1.56
C TYR A 278 -15.68 -14.33 -1.21
N GLY A 279 -15.33 -14.33 0.07
CA GLY A 279 -13.97 -14.13 0.56
C GLY A 279 -13.51 -12.67 0.59
N ARG A 280 -14.42 -11.70 0.41
CA ARG A 280 -14.10 -10.27 0.47
C ARG A 280 -14.19 -9.78 1.89
N TYR A 281 -13.22 -8.99 2.34
CA TYR A 281 -13.31 -8.27 3.61
C TYR A 281 -14.58 -7.43 3.69
N THR A 282 -15.27 -7.39 4.82
CA THR A 282 -16.49 -6.59 4.96
C THR A 282 -16.19 -5.10 5.11
N ASP A 283 -15.07 -4.75 5.74
CA ASP A 283 -14.62 -3.35 5.82
C ASP A 283 -14.16 -2.89 4.43
N ALA A 284 -14.76 -1.79 3.95
CA ALA A 284 -14.40 -1.21 2.67
C ALA A 284 -12.96 -0.68 2.64
N LYS A 285 -12.42 -0.19 3.78
CA LYS A 285 -11.04 0.32 3.87
C LYS A 285 -10.01 -0.78 3.60
N GLN A 286 -10.32 -2.03 3.93
CA GLN A 286 -9.46 -3.18 3.60
C GLN A 286 -9.61 -3.61 2.12
N ARG A 287 -10.42 -2.88 1.33
CA ARG A 287 -10.66 -3.04 -0.12
C ARG A 287 -10.40 -1.74 -0.89
N ASP A 288 -9.66 -0.79 -0.30
CA ASP A 288 -9.45 0.59 -0.76
C ASP A 288 -8.93 0.73 -2.19
N LEU A 289 -8.00 -0.15 -2.60
CA LEU A 289 -7.49 -0.27 -3.96
C LEU A 289 -8.20 -1.41 -4.69
N GLY A 290 -9.43 -1.15 -5.13
CA GLY A 290 -10.16 -2.11 -5.98
C GLY A 290 -9.34 -2.53 -7.21
N PRO A 291 -9.40 -3.80 -7.66
CA PRO A 291 -8.50 -4.34 -8.68
C PRO A 291 -8.58 -3.61 -10.02
N GLY A 292 -9.74 -3.05 -10.38
CA GLY A 292 -9.89 -2.21 -11.56
C GLY A 292 -9.08 -0.91 -11.48
N PHE A 293 -9.09 -0.24 -10.32
CA PHE A 293 -8.27 0.95 -10.09
C PHE A 293 -6.79 0.59 -10.14
N PHE A 294 -6.40 -0.47 -9.42
CA PHE A 294 -5.02 -0.94 -9.40
C PHE A 294 -4.49 -1.18 -10.82
N HIS A 295 -5.26 -1.90 -11.66
CA HIS A 295 -4.89 -2.17 -13.04
C HIS A 295 -4.75 -0.89 -13.89
N ILE A 296 -5.68 0.07 -13.76
CA ILE A 296 -5.59 1.36 -14.45
C ILE A 296 -4.36 2.13 -14.00
N ALA A 297 -4.15 2.27 -12.70
CA ALA A 297 -3.05 3.04 -12.11
C ALA A 297 -1.69 2.46 -12.52
N VAL A 298 -1.44 1.18 -12.26
CA VAL A 298 -0.14 0.54 -12.52
C VAL A 298 0.21 0.54 -14.00
N THR A 299 -0.75 0.26 -14.87
CA THR A 299 -0.53 0.23 -16.32
C THR A 299 -0.19 1.62 -16.86
N ASN A 300 -0.92 2.65 -16.43
CA ASN A 300 -0.63 4.01 -16.88
C ASN A 300 0.72 4.51 -16.34
N ILE A 301 0.97 4.36 -15.03
CA ILE A 301 2.20 4.86 -14.39
C ILE A 301 3.44 4.17 -14.99
N MET A 302 3.45 2.85 -15.03
CA MET A 302 4.64 2.07 -15.41
C MET A 302 4.79 1.95 -16.92
N CYS A 303 3.72 1.57 -17.62
CA CYS A 303 3.81 1.12 -19.01
C CYS A 303 3.57 2.25 -20.01
N ARG A 304 2.71 3.22 -19.67
CA ARG A 304 2.44 4.38 -20.53
C ARG A 304 3.35 5.57 -20.22
N PHE A 305 3.52 5.93 -18.95
CA PHE A 305 4.28 7.12 -18.55
C PHE A 305 5.76 6.82 -18.24
N GLY A 306 6.14 5.54 -18.10
CA GLY A 306 7.52 5.16 -17.82
C GLY A 306 8.02 5.73 -16.49
N ARG A 307 7.17 5.69 -15.46
CA ARG A 307 7.47 6.14 -14.10
C ARG A 307 7.30 5.00 -13.11
N SER A 308 8.01 5.06 -11.99
CA SER A 308 7.80 4.19 -10.82
C SER A 308 6.86 4.87 -9.83
N PHE A 309 6.33 4.08 -8.90
CA PHE A 309 5.58 4.52 -7.75
C PHE A 309 5.93 3.67 -6.52
N VAL A 310 5.39 4.04 -5.37
CA VAL A 310 5.52 3.30 -4.11
C VAL A 310 4.20 2.61 -3.84
N VAL A 311 4.25 1.36 -3.40
CA VAL A 311 3.07 0.56 -3.04
C VAL A 311 3.24 -0.05 -1.66
N ASP A 312 2.17 -0.05 -0.87
CA ASP A 312 2.10 -0.89 0.32
C ASP A 312 1.80 -2.33 -0.13
N VAL A 313 2.71 -3.25 0.16
CA VAL A 313 2.58 -4.67 -0.21
C VAL A 313 1.89 -5.52 0.86
N ALA A 314 1.58 -4.93 2.02
CA ALA A 314 0.80 -5.58 3.06
C ALA A 314 -0.66 -5.13 3.00
N SER A 315 -1.58 -6.03 3.32
CA SER A 315 -3.03 -5.77 3.34
C SER A 315 -3.63 -5.76 4.76
N GLY A 316 -2.76 -5.67 5.77
CA GLY A 316 -3.12 -5.67 7.18
C GLY A 316 -2.69 -4.36 7.86
N ALA A 317 -2.61 -4.35 9.19
CA ALA A 317 -2.32 -3.13 9.96
C ALA A 317 -0.87 -2.60 9.81
N GLN A 318 0.07 -3.43 9.33
CA GLN A 318 1.45 -3.01 9.07
C GLN A 318 1.53 -2.36 7.69
N VAL A 319 2.26 -1.25 7.59
CA VAL A 319 2.49 -0.55 6.31
C VAL A 319 3.89 -0.86 5.80
N TRP A 320 3.98 -1.49 4.62
CA TRP A 320 5.24 -1.91 3.99
C TRP A 320 5.42 -1.29 2.61
N ASN A 321 6.00 -0.09 2.59
CA ASN A 321 6.27 0.65 1.36
C ASN A 321 7.41 0.03 0.54
N GLN A 322 7.14 -0.27 -0.73
CA GLN A 322 8.11 -0.81 -1.68
C GLN A 322 8.10 0.00 -2.99
N PRO A 323 9.27 0.33 -3.56
CA PRO A 323 9.33 0.96 -4.88
C PRO A 323 9.11 -0.08 -5.98
N VAL A 324 8.19 0.21 -6.90
CA VAL A 324 7.81 -0.74 -7.95
C VAL A 324 8.78 -0.73 -9.13
N ARG A 325 9.43 -1.87 -9.39
CA ARG A 325 10.40 -1.99 -10.49
C ARG A 325 9.74 -2.14 -11.87
N SER A 326 8.75 -3.02 -11.97
CA SER A 326 8.16 -3.43 -13.25
C SER A 326 6.75 -3.96 -13.08
N TYR A 327 5.95 -3.86 -14.14
CA TYR A 327 4.62 -4.46 -14.25
C TYR A 327 4.48 -5.16 -15.61
N SER A 328 3.80 -6.31 -15.62
CA SER A 328 3.45 -7.02 -16.85
C SER A 328 2.09 -7.71 -16.71
N ILE A 329 1.28 -7.60 -17.77
CA ILE A 329 0.04 -8.36 -17.91
C ILE A 329 0.39 -9.69 -18.58
N ASN A 330 0.34 -10.77 -17.81
CA ASN A 330 0.72 -12.10 -18.29
C ASN A 330 -0.43 -12.79 -19.03
N GLU A 331 -1.67 -12.54 -18.62
CA GLU A 331 -2.87 -13.14 -19.20
C GLU A 331 -4.01 -12.12 -19.19
N LEU A 332 -4.76 -12.08 -20.29
CA LEU A 332 -6.04 -11.38 -20.38
C LEU A 332 -7.05 -12.30 -21.06
N THR A 333 -8.07 -12.70 -20.31
CA THR A 333 -9.14 -13.59 -20.78
C THR A 333 -10.47 -12.87 -20.61
N PHE A 334 -11.20 -12.68 -21.71
CA PHE A 334 -12.56 -12.16 -21.66
C PHE A 334 -13.48 -13.24 -21.12
N MET A 335 -14.42 -12.84 -20.25
CA MET A 335 -15.41 -13.75 -19.69
C MET A 335 -16.79 -13.10 -19.75
N THR A 336 -17.82 -13.93 -19.95
CA THR A 336 -19.20 -13.53 -19.70
C THR A 336 -19.42 -13.36 -18.19
N PRO A 337 -20.46 -12.62 -17.77
CA PRO A 337 -20.80 -12.47 -16.35
C PRO A 337 -21.02 -13.79 -15.62
N GLU A 338 -21.34 -14.87 -16.33
CA GLU A 338 -21.50 -16.24 -15.80
C GLU A 338 -20.16 -16.99 -15.64
N GLY A 339 -19.02 -16.35 -15.91
CA GLY A 339 -17.69 -16.93 -15.76
C GLY A 339 -17.28 -17.86 -16.89
N ARG A 340 -17.90 -17.74 -18.08
CA ARG A 340 -17.53 -18.52 -19.27
C ARG A 340 -16.61 -17.70 -20.17
N PRO A 341 -15.50 -18.25 -20.68
CA PRO A 341 -14.61 -17.55 -21.60
C PRO A 341 -15.26 -17.27 -22.97
#